data_AF-A0A969RWS1-F1
#
_entry.id   AF-A0A969RWS1-F1
#
_cell.length_a   1.000
_cell.length_b   1.000
_cell.length_c   1.000
_cell.angle_alpha   90.00
_cell.angle_beta   90.00
_cell.angle_gamma   90.00
#
_symmetry.space_group_name_H-M   'P 1'
#
loop_
_entity.id
_entity.type
_entity.pdbx_description
1 polymer ?
#
loop_
_entity_poly.entity_id
_entity_poly.type
_entity_poly.pdbx_seq_one_letter_code
_entity_poly.pdbx_strand_id
1 'polypeptide(L)' 'MLVSTRLSFITQPQALFESTRNHFLNAASEVSAHYIIDKNGDIYQMVKDADKAWHAA' A
#
# COMPACT_ATOMS: atom_id res chain seq x y z
N MET A 1 -34.74 -2.74 -18.86
CA MET A 1 -33.39 -2.41 -19.35
C MET A 1 -32.40 -2.81 -18.27
N LEU A 2 -31.37 -3.56 -18.65
CA LEU A 2 -30.49 -4.35 -17.79
C LEU A 2 -29.58 -3.51 -16.86
N VAL A 3 -29.62 -3.88 -15.56
CA VAL A 3 -28.55 -4.08 -14.55
C VAL A 3 -27.38 -3.12 -14.31
N SER A 4 -26.93 -3.20 -13.06
CA SER A 4 -25.51 -3.20 -12.61
C SER A 4 -25.02 -1.86 -12.06
N THR A 5 -24.45 -1.74 -10.86
CA THR A 5 -24.12 -2.72 -9.81
C THR A 5 -23.82 -1.92 -8.54
N ARG A 6 -24.39 -2.37 -7.43
CA ARG A 6 -23.97 -2.15 -6.03
C ARG A 6 -22.58 -1.52 -5.87
N LEU A 7 -22.52 -0.23 -5.51
CA LEU A 7 -21.32 0.43 -4.98
C LEU A 7 -21.07 -0.12 -3.57
N SER A 8 -20.56 -1.34 -3.51
CA SER A 8 -20.11 -1.95 -2.27
C SER A 8 -18.79 -1.28 -1.94
N PHE A 9 -18.77 -0.50 -0.88
CA PHE A 9 -17.59 -0.04 -0.16
C PHE A 9 -16.45 -1.08 -0.23
N ILE A 10 -15.44 -0.83 -1.06
CA ILE A 10 -14.15 -1.52 -1.02
C ILE A 10 -13.15 -0.60 -0.33
N THR A 11 -13.51 0.01 0.80
CA THR A 11 -12.47 0.47 1.73
C THR A 11 -11.96 -0.78 2.42
N GLN A 12 -10.68 -1.12 2.22
CA GLN A 12 -10.07 -2.16 3.05
C GLN A 12 -10.27 -1.80 4.52
N PRO A 13 -10.38 -2.78 5.45
CA PRO A 13 -10.24 -2.45 6.85
C PRO A 13 -8.90 -1.74 7.01
N GLN A 14 -8.89 -0.51 7.55
CA GLN A 14 -7.66 0.27 7.79
C GLN A 14 -6.57 -0.56 8.49
N ALA A 15 -6.98 -1.55 9.29
CA ALA A 15 -6.10 -2.53 9.91
C ALA A 15 -5.16 -3.25 8.92
N LEU A 16 -5.61 -3.59 7.71
CA LEU A 16 -4.77 -4.26 6.71
C LEU A 16 -3.71 -3.31 6.15
N PHE A 17 -4.11 -2.09 5.80
CA PHE A 17 -3.19 -1.05 5.33
C PHE A 17 -2.14 -0.71 6.40
N GLU A 18 -2.56 -0.50 7.64
CA GLU A 18 -1.65 -0.23 8.76
C GLU A 18 -0.68 -1.41 8.98
N SER A 19 -1.15 -2.67 8.85
CA SER A 19 -0.28 -3.85 8.98
C SER A 19 0.79 -3.90 7.87
N THR A 20 0.41 -3.59 6.63
CA THR A 20 1.32 -3.55 5.49
C THR A 20 2.30 -2.39 5.62
N ARG A 21 1.84 -1.21 6.05
CA ARG A 21 2.70 -0.05 6.30
C ARG A 21 3.73 -0.36 7.37
N ASN A 22 3.32 -0.96 8.49
CA ASN A 22 4.21 -1.33 9.56
C ASN A 22 5.25 -2.37 9.13
N HIS A 23 4.89 -3.29 8.24
CA HIS A 23 5.85 -4.25 7.68
C HIS A 23 6.95 -3.56 6.87
N PHE A 24 6.59 -2.60 6.01
CA PHE A 24 7.57 -1.85 5.20
C PHE A 24 8.38 -0.81 5.99
N LEU A 25 7.91 -0.39 7.16
CA LEU A 25 8.65 0.48 8.08
C LEU A 25 9.55 -0.31 9.05
N ASN A 26 9.33 -1.62 9.17
CA ASN A 26 10.10 -2.45 10.07
C ASN A 26 11.47 -2.78 9.45
N ALA A 27 12.53 -2.21 10.03
CA ALA A 27 13.90 -2.50 9.60
C ALA A 27 14.25 -4.00 9.66
N ALA A 28 13.62 -4.78 10.56
CA ALA A 28 13.82 -6.22 10.66
C ALA A 28 13.11 -7.03 9.57
N SER A 29 12.26 -6.40 8.75
CA SER A 29 11.63 -7.07 7.61
C SER A 29 12.53 -7.13 6.38
N GLU A 30 13.67 -6.42 6.39
CA GLU A 30 14.70 -6.43 5.33
C GLU A 30 14.16 -6.12 3.92
N VAL A 31 12.97 -5.52 3.84
CA VAL A 31 12.31 -5.09 2.61
C VAL A 31 11.79 -3.68 2.76
N SER A 32 11.96 -2.85 1.73
CA SER A 32 11.37 -1.52 1.67
C SER A 32 10.94 -1.18 0.25
N ALA A 33 9.96 -0.29 0.08
CA ALA A 33 9.46 0.16 -1.22
C ALA A 33 9.45 1.69 -1.27
N HIS A 34 9.50 2.29 -2.46
CA HIS A 34 9.36 3.75 -2.59
C HIS A 34 7.91 4.19 -2.39
N TYR A 35 6.96 3.41 -2.92
CA TYR A 35 5.54 3.75 -2.92
C TYR A 35 4.67 2.55 -2.58
N ILE A 36 3.60 2.80 -1.82
CA ILE A 36 2.49 1.88 -1.60
C ILE A 36 1.24 2.51 -2.20
N ILE A 37 0.51 1.75 -3.01
CA ILE A 37 -0.74 2.21 -3.63
C ILE A 37 -1.88 1.43 -2.98
N ASP A 38 -2.81 2.15 -2.35
CA ASP A 38 -4.04 1.56 -1.84
C ASP A 38 -5.02 1.28 -2.99
N LYS A 39 -5.97 0.38 -2.78
CA LYS A 39 -7.03 0.04 -3.76
C LYS A 39 -7.95 1.21 -4.07
N ASN A 40 -7.99 2.22 -3.20
CA ASN A 40 -8.68 3.49 -3.45
C ASN A 40 -7.92 4.40 -4.44
N GLY A 41 -6.67 4.05 -4.77
CA GLY A 41 -5.79 4.85 -5.62
C GLY A 41 -4.91 5.83 -4.85
N ASP A 42 -4.99 5.85 -3.51
CA ASP A 42 -4.12 6.69 -2.68
C ASP A 42 -2.68 6.20 -2.73
N ILE A 43 -1.75 7.13 -2.91
CA ILE A 43 -0.32 6.85 -3.04
C ILE A 43 0.40 7.34 -1.79
N TYR A 44 1.13 6.43 -1.14
CA TYR A 44 1.91 6.72 0.06
C TYR A 44 3.40 6.52 -0.25
N GLN A 45 4.19 7.59 -0.12
CA GLN A 45 5.65 7.53 -0.26
C GLN A 45 6.28 7.05 1.05
N MET A 46 7.14 6.05 0.97
CA MET A 46 7.78 5.42 2.13
C MET A 46 9.29 5.73 2.15
N VAL A 47 9.98 5.44 1.05
CA VAL A 47 11.40 5.78 0.83
C VAL A 47 11.47 6.89 -0.21
N LYS A 48 12.30 7.91 0.02
CA LYS A 48 12.51 9.00 -0.94
C LYS A 48 13.11 8.43 -2.24
N ASP A 49 12.78 9.03 -3.38
CA ASP A 49 13.30 8.57 -4.68
C ASP A 49 14.83 8.58 -4.79
N ALA A 50 15.49 9.46 -4.02
CA ALA A 50 16.94 9.57 -3.98
C ALA A 50 17.60 8.46 -3.14
N ASP A 51 16.84 7.80 -2.27
CA ASP A 51 17.33 6.79 -1.34
C ASP A 51 17.05 5.39 -1.91
N LYS A 52 17.98 4.44 -1.74
CA LYS A 52 17.78 3.08 -2.26
C LYS A 52 16.81 2.31 -1.36
N ALA A 53 15.62 2.00 -1.86
CA ALA A 53 14.75 1.00 -1.25
C ALA A 53 15.19 -0.45 -1.56
N TRP A 54 14.95 -1.35 -0.62
CA TRP A 54 15.32 -2.78 -0.67
C TRP A 54 14.16 -3.62 -1.19
N HIS A 55 13.88 -3.51 -2.48
CA HIS A 55 12.90 -4.36 -3.19
C HIS A 55 13.45 -4.97 -4.48
N ALA A 56 14.61 -4.50 -4.96
CA ALA A 56 15.25 -4.99 -6.18
C ALA A 56 16.73 -5.27 -5.91
N ALA A 57 17.16 -6.47 -6.29
CA ALA A 57 18.57 -6.91 -6.31
C ALA A 57 19.33 -6.27 -7.48
#